data_AF-A0A920EVG4-F1
#
_entry.id   AF-A0A920EVG4-F1
#
_cell.length_a   1.000
_cell.length_b   1.000
_cell.length_c   1.000
_cell.angle_alpha   90.00
_cell.angle_beta   90.00
_cell.angle_gamma   90.00
#
_symmetry.space_group_name_H-M   'P 1'
#
loop_
_entity.id
_entity.type
_entity.pdbx_description
1 polymer ?
#
loop_
_entity_poly.entity_id
_entity_poly.type
_entity_poly.pdbx_seq_one_letter_code
_entity_poly.pdbx_strand_id
1 'polypeptide(L)'
;MLKEINLHPSSDMLLKYSMGNTTEAESLIISCHIAYCAECKEELKKYETIGGYYLSNHKELSVSKDLWKNILVKVDGLDQEQYQANLYFSFY
;
A
#
# COMPACT_ATOMS: atom_id res chain seq x y z
N MET A 1 -8.88 -14.49 22.97
CA MET A 1 -7.61 -14.94 22.37
C MET A 1 -7.72 -14.72 20.88
N LEU A 2 -6.86 -13.89 20.28
CA LEU A 2 -6.77 -13.83 18.83
C LEU A 2 -6.19 -15.17 18.36
N LYS A 3 -6.87 -15.83 17.44
CA LYS A 3 -6.46 -17.12 16.89
C LYS A 3 -5.15 -16.92 16.14
N GLU A 4 -4.13 -17.74 16.46
CA GLU A 4 -2.88 -17.73 15.72
C GLU A 4 -3.11 -18.14 14.25
N ILE A 5 -2.55 -17.34 13.35
CA ILE A 5 -2.59 -17.57 11.90
C ILE A 5 -1.40 -18.48 11.59
N ASN A 6 -1.66 -19.69 11.10
CA ASN A 6 -0.62 -20.69 10.81
C ASN A 6 -0.40 -20.92 9.30
N LEU A 7 -1.22 -20.29 8.45
CA LEU A 7 -1.10 -20.39 7.00
C LEU A 7 -0.86 -18.99 6.44
N HIS A 8 0.36 -18.77 5.98
CA HIS A 8 0.84 -17.48 5.49
C HIS A 8 0.96 -17.49 3.95
N PRO A 9 0.78 -16.34 3.29
CA PRO A 9 1.26 -16.16 1.92
C PRO A 9 2.75 -16.48 1.84
N SER A 10 3.19 -17.05 0.72
CA SER A 10 4.61 -17.29 0.52
C SER A 10 5.38 -15.97 0.41
N SER A 11 6.69 -16.00 0.67
CA SER A 11 7.57 -14.84 0.48
C SER A 11 7.49 -14.28 -0.95
N ASP A 12 7.35 -15.14 -1.96
CA ASP A 12 7.18 -14.71 -3.36
C ASP A 12 5.87 -13.94 -3.58
N MET A 13 4.77 -14.36 -2.95
CA MET A 13 3.50 -13.63 -2.99
C MET A 13 3.62 -12.25 -2.32
N LEU A 14 4.26 -12.19 -1.16
CA LEU A 14 4.47 -10.92 -0.44
C LEU A 14 5.40 -9.97 -1.19
N LEU A 15 6.45 -10.51 -1.82
CA LEU A 15 7.36 -9.72 -2.65
C LEU A 15 6.64 -9.15 -3.88
N LYS A 16 5.91 -9.99 -4.63
CA LYS A 16 5.10 -9.54 -5.77
C LYS A 16 4.10 -8.47 -5.36
N TYR A 17 3.41 -8.67 -4.23
CA TYR A 17 2.49 -7.68 -3.68
C TYR A 17 3.19 -6.35 -3.35
N SER A 18 4.35 -6.38 -2.68
CA SER A 18 5.12 -5.16 -2.37
C SER A 18 5.58 -4.37 -3.59
N MET A 19 5.77 -5.07 -4.71
CA MET A 19 6.18 -4.48 -5.99
C MET A 19 4.99 -3.97 -6.82
N GLY A 20 3.76 -4.15 -6.34
CA GLY A 20 2.55 -3.90 -7.12
C GLY A 20 2.40 -4.82 -8.33
N ASN A 21 3.03 -6.01 -8.29
CA ASN A 21 3.08 -6.98 -9.39
C ASN A 21 2.20 -8.21 -9.11
N THR A 22 0.96 -7.94 -8.69
CA THR A 22 -0.08 -8.93 -8.41
C THR A 22 -1.33 -8.62 -9.23
N THR A 23 -2.12 -9.64 -9.53
CA THR A 23 -3.49 -9.43 -10.02
C THR A 23 -4.33 -8.72 -8.95
N GLU A 24 -5.45 -8.12 -9.35
CA GLU A 24 -6.38 -7.48 -8.41
C GLU A 24 -6.89 -8.46 -7.34
N ALA A 25 -7.24 -9.68 -7.75
CA ALA A 25 -7.70 -10.73 -6.84
C ALA A 25 -6.63 -11.15 -5.83
N GLU A 26 -5.38 -11.34 -6.28
CA GLU A 26 -4.25 -11.64 -5.39
C GLU A 26 -4.00 -10.50 -4.40
N SER A 27 -4.05 -9.24 -4.90
CA SER A 27 -3.85 -8.05 -4.07
C SER A 27 -4.91 -7.92 -2.98
N LEU A 28 -6.17 -8.19 -3.31
CA LEU A 28 -7.27 -8.19 -2.35
C LEU A 28 -7.08 -9.26 -1.27
N ILE A 29 -6.75 -10.51 -1.66
CA ILE A 29 -6.57 -11.61 -0.70
C ILE A 29 -5.37 -11.35 0.23
N ILE A 30 -4.24 -10.90 -0.34
CA ILE A 30 -3.01 -10.62 0.42
C ILE A 30 -3.23 -9.44 1.37
N SER A 31 -3.86 -8.35 0.91
CA SER A 31 -4.18 -7.19 1.75
C SER A 31 -5.11 -7.55 2.92
N CYS A 32 -6.15 -8.35 2.67
CA CYS A 32 -7.02 -8.88 3.73
C CYS A 32 -6.23 -9.69 4.77
N HIS A 33 -5.26 -10.50 4.35
CA HIS A 33 -4.41 -11.24 5.27
C HIS A 33 -3.52 -10.32 6.12
N ILE A 34 -2.82 -9.38 5.48
CA ILE A 34 -1.91 -8.42 6.16
C ILE A 34 -2.65 -7.54 7.17
N ALA A 35 -3.94 -7.23 6.93
CA ALA A 35 -4.76 -6.47 7.86
C ALA A 35 -4.87 -7.12 9.26
N TYR A 36 -4.75 -8.45 9.34
CA TYR A 36 -4.89 -9.22 10.58
C TYR A 36 -3.63 -9.98 11.02
N CYS A 37 -2.64 -10.15 10.14
CA CYS A 37 -1.43 -10.92 10.40
C CYS A 37 -0.21 -10.03 10.63
N ALA A 38 0.23 -9.89 11.90
CA ALA A 38 1.40 -9.10 12.26
C ALA A 38 2.71 -9.65 11.64
N GLU A 39 2.85 -10.96 11.54
CA GLU A 39 4.03 -11.60 10.94
C GLU A 39 4.19 -11.22 9.47
N CYS A 40 3.13 -11.37 8.67
CA CYS A 40 3.17 -10.99 7.26
C CYS A 40 3.31 -9.49 7.05
N LYS A 41 2.84 -8.67 8.01
CA LYS A 41 3.05 -7.21 7.98
C LYS A 41 4.52 -6.84 8.19
N GLU A 42 5.19 -7.48 9.15
CA GLU A 42 6.62 -7.28 9.37
C GLU A 42 7.46 -7.82 8.21
N GLU A 43 7.08 -8.96 7.62
CA GLU A 43 7.76 -9.49 6.43
C GLU A 43 7.59 -8.56 5.22
N LEU A 44 6.37 -8.06 4.96
CA LEU A 44 6.10 -7.09 3.90
C LEU A 44 6.96 -5.83 4.03
N LYS A 45 7.07 -5.29 5.25
CA LYS A 45 7.84 -4.09 5.56
C LYS A 45 9.31 -4.22 5.16
N LYS A 46 9.90 -5.43 5.23
CA LYS A 46 11.27 -5.67 4.77
C LYS A 46 11.40 -5.41 3.27
N TYR A 47 10.45 -5.90 2.47
CA TYR A 47 10.43 -5.67 1.02
C TYR A 47 10.17 -4.20 0.68
N GLU A 48 9.21 -3.56 1.36
CA GLU A 48 8.93 -2.13 1.17
C GLU A 48 10.13 -1.25 1.54
N THR A 49 10.90 -1.62 2.55
CA THR A 49 12.13 -0.90 2.95
C THR A 49 13.18 -0.93 1.84
N ILE A 50 13.31 -2.05 1.13
CA ILE A 50 14.20 -2.15 -0.05
C ILE A 50 13.71 -1.20 -1.14
N GLY A 51 12.40 -1.20 -1.44
CA GLY A 51 11.80 -0.26 -2.39
C GLY A 51 12.04 1.21 -2.01
N GLY A 52 11.88 1.54 -0.74
CA GLY A 52 12.19 2.86 -0.18
C GLY A 52 13.65 3.25 -0.36
N TYR A 53 14.59 2.32 -0.10
CA TYR A 53 16.01 2.55 -0.35
C TYR A 53 16.27 2.92 -1.82
N TYR A 54 15.73 2.16 -2.78
CA TYR A 54 15.89 2.49 -4.20
C TYR A 54 15.23 3.81 -4.57
N LEU A 55 14.04 4.11 -4.04
CA LEU A 55 13.33 5.36 -4.30
C LEU A 55 14.14 6.58 -3.81
N SER A 56 14.76 6.49 -2.63
CA SER A 56 15.57 7.57 -2.04
C SER A 56 16.93 7.73 -2.72
N ASN A 57 17.49 6.67 -3.29
CA ASN A 57 18.84 6.67 -3.88
C ASN A 57 18.82 6.67 -5.42
N HIS A 58 17.64 6.79 -6.04
CA HIS A 58 17.49 6.90 -7.47
C HIS A 58 17.91 8.31 -7.96
N LYS A 59 18.41 8.40 -9.20
CA LYS A 59 18.79 9.66 -9.82
C LYS A 59 17.56 10.56 -9.99
N GLU A 60 17.62 11.80 -9.52
CA GLU A 60 16.53 12.75 -9.74
C GLU A 60 16.17 12.90 -11.22
N LEU A 61 14.87 12.88 -11.51
CA LEU A 61 14.33 13.14 -12.83
C LEU A 61 13.78 14.56 -12.87
N SER A 62 14.22 15.33 -13.86
CA SER A 62 13.65 16.66 -14.10
C SER A 62 12.19 16.51 -14.50
N VAL A 63 11.31 17.14 -13.73
CA VAL A 63 9.89 17.30 -14.05
C VAL A 63 9.60 18.71 -14.56
N SER A 64 8.40 18.96 -15.05
CA SER A 64 7.98 20.33 -15.42
C SER A 64 8.02 21.26 -14.21
N LYS A 65 8.48 22.50 -14.41
CA LYS A 65 8.48 23.55 -13.37
C LYS A 65 7.07 23.85 -12.85
N ASP A 66 6.05 23.63 -13.67
CA ASP A 66 4.66 23.86 -13.30
C ASP A 66 4.03 22.68 -12.54
N LEU A 67 4.71 21.53 -12.40
CA LEU A 67 4.14 20.33 -11.79
C LEU A 67 3.62 20.61 -10.37
N TRP A 68 4.42 21.30 -9.55
CA TRP A 68 4.04 21.64 -8.19
C TRP A 68 2.78 22.52 -8.15
N LYS A 69 2.75 23.59 -8.96
CA LYS A 69 1.59 24.48 -9.09
C LYS A 69 0.34 23.70 -9.53
N ASN A 70 0.48 22.83 -10.52
CA ASN A 70 -0.63 22.04 -11.06
C ASN A 70 -1.18 21.04 -10.05
N ILE A 71 -0.32 20.44 -9.21
CA ILE A 71 -0.75 19.57 -8.11
C ILE A 71 -1.50 20.40 -7.06
N LEU A 72 -0.94 21.54 -6.64
CA LEU A 72 -1.56 22.40 -5.63
C LEU A 72 -2.95 22.87 -6.03
N VAL A 73 -3.14 23.32 -7.27
CA VAL A 73 -4.46 23.74 -7.79
C VAL A 73 -5.49 22.59 -7.74
N LYS A 74 -5.06 21.33 -7.88
CA LYS A 74 -5.97 20.18 -7.82
C LYS A 74 -6.36 19.77 -6.40
N VAL A 75 -5.50 20.04 -5.42
CA VAL A 75 -5.77 19.70 -4.01
C VAL A 75 -6.40 20.86 -3.24
N ASP A 76 -6.33 22.09 -3.79
CA ASP A 76 -6.97 23.27 -3.20
C ASP A 76 -8.50 23.11 -3.18
N GLY A 77 -9.12 23.42 -2.04
CA GLY A 77 -10.56 23.27 -1.83
C GLY A 77 -11.10 21.85 -1.67
N LEU A 78 -10.23 20.83 -1.54
CA LEU A 78 -10.66 19.49 -1.12
C LEU A 78 -10.90 19.48 0.40
N ASP A 79 -12.15 19.46 0.84
CA ASP A 79 -12.51 19.24 2.24
C ASP A 79 -12.14 17.81 2.66
N GLN A 80 -11.47 17.65 3.81
CA GLN A 80 -11.10 16.32 4.34
C GLN A 80 -12.29 15.50 4.89
N GLU A 81 -13.48 16.11 5.00
CA GLU A 81 -14.65 15.50 5.61
C GLU A 81 -15.58 14.84 4.57
N GLN A 82 -15.21 13.67 4.04
CA GLN A 82 -16.16 12.80 3.32
C GLN A 82 -15.71 11.33 3.12
N TYR A 83 -14.97 10.73 4.07
CA TYR A 83 -14.49 9.34 3.92
C TYR A 83 -14.81 8.35 5.06
N GLN A 84 -15.70 8.69 6.00
CA GLN A 84 -16.03 7.78 7.12
C GLN A 84 -17.34 6.99 6.96
N ALA A 85 -18.12 7.18 5.89
CA ALA A 85 -19.42 6.50 5.74
C ALA A 85 -19.37 5.15 4.99
N ASN A 86 -18.35 4.89 4.16
CA ASN A 86 -18.39 3.75 3.21
C ASN A 86 -17.49 2.56 3.55
N LEU A 87 -16.63 2.64 4.58
CA LEU A 87 -15.78 1.51 4.97
C LEU A 87 -16.48 0.49 5.89
N TYR A 88 -17.54 0.89 6.61
CA TYR A 88 -18.26 0.00 7.52
C TYR A 88 -19.43 -0.76 6.88
N PHE A 89 -19.89 -0.37 5.67
CA PHE A 89 -21.06 -0.97 5.02
C PHE A 89 -20.76 -1.90 3.84
N SER A 90 -19.50 -2.07 3.43
CA SER A 90 -19.11 -2.93 2.29
C SER A 90 -18.60 -4.32 2.69
N PHE A 91 -18.65 -4.68 3.98
CA PHE A 91 -18.20 -5.98 4.49
C PHE A 91 -19.27 -6.74 5.31
N TYR A 92 -20.55 -6.38 5.17
CA TYR A 92 -21.69 -7.20 5.59
C TYR A 92 -22.63 -7.44 4.40
#